data_AF-A0A238Z8Q0-F1
#
_entry.id   AF-A0A238Z8Q0-F1
#
_cell.length_a   1.000
_cell.length_b   1.000
_cell.length_c   1.000
_cell.angle_alpha   90.00
_cell.angle_beta   90.00
_cell.angle_gamma   90.00
#
_symmetry.space_group_name_H-M   'P 1'
#
loop_
_entity.id
_entity.type
_entity.pdbx_description
1 polymer ?
#
loop_
_entity_poly.entity_id
_entity_poly.type
_entity_poly.pdbx_seq_one_letter_code
_entity_poly.pdbx_strand_id
1 'polypeptide(L)'
;MPYPPRPQLRPLPVFAGTARTGTVPSQRLQAQLEAFVLAEYAAGRSLRQIAELIDRSPTAVRRVLDKHGVPRRAVGAPRQANHT
;
A
#
# COMPACT_ATOMS: atom_id res chain seq x y z
N MET A 1 9.04 -28.96 -3.97
CA MET A 1 9.88 -27.85 -3.49
C MET A 1 9.01 -26.88 -2.71
N PRO A 2 9.32 -26.56 -1.44
CA PRO A 2 8.70 -25.43 -0.77
C PRO A 2 9.23 -24.15 -1.44
N TYR A 3 8.33 -23.30 -1.92
CA TYR A 3 8.73 -21.99 -2.44
C TYR A 3 9.26 -21.14 -1.27
N PRO A 4 10.38 -20.42 -1.46
CA PRO A 4 10.90 -19.58 -0.40
C PRO A 4 9.86 -18.52 -0.02
N PRO A 5 9.66 -18.25 1.29
CA PRO A 5 8.78 -17.19 1.73
C PRO A 5 9.31 -15.86 1.16
N ARG A 6 8.42 -15.09 0.54
CA ARG A 6 8.80 -13.79 -0.02
C ARG A 6 9.24 -12.82 1.09
N PRO A 7 10.18 -11.91 0.81
CA PRO A 7 10.48 -10.80 1.70
C PRO A 7 9.21 -9.94 1.85
N GLN A 8 8.71 -9.82 3.09
CA GLN A 8 7.64 -8.88 3.42
C GLN A 8 8.28 -7.56 3.83
N LEU A 9 7.79 -6.44 3.30
CA LEU A 9 8.23 -5.12 3.77
C LEU A 9 7.75 -4.90 5.21
N ARG A 10 8.61 -4.30 6.04
CA ARG A 10 8.21 -3.89 7.39
C ARG A 10 7.32 -2.64 7.29
N PRO A 11 6.15 -2.63 7.95
CA PRO A 11 5.30 -1.45 7.97
C PRO A 11 6.03 -0.28 8.64
N LEU A 12 5.74 0.93 8.16
CA LEU A 12 6.28 2.15 8.77
C LEU A 12 5.69 2.32 10.17
N PRO A 13 6.49 2.73 11.18
CA PRO A 13 6.02 2.86 12.57
C PRO A 13 4.80 3.77 12.71
N VAL A 14 4.68 4.78 11.85
CA VAL A 14 3.56 5.74 11.84
C VAL A 14 2.23 5.12 11.39
N PHE A 15 2.27 4.05 10.61
CA PHE A 15 1.07 3.37 10.08
C PHE A 15 0.84 1.98 10.70
N ALA A 16 1.80 1.48 11.48
CA ALA A 16 1.71 0.21 12.18
C ALA A 16 0.48 0.15 13.10
N GLY A 17 -0.27 -0.95 13.02
CA GLY A 17 -1.46 -1.16 13.85
C GLY A 17 -2.71 -0.43 13.37
N THR A 18 -2.63 0.37 12.29
CA THR A 18 -3.83 1.03 11.75
C THR A 18 -4.83 0.02 11.18
N ALA A 19 -4.40 -1.18 10.75
CA ALA A 19 -5.27 -2.28 10.34
C ALA A 19 -6.06 -2.93 11.48
N ARG A 20 -5.75 -2.66 12.75
CA ARG A 20 -6.36 -3.36 13.88
C ARG A 20 -7.86 -3.07 13.92
N THR A 21 -8.67 -4.13 13.82
CA THR A 21 -10.14 -4.07 13.94
C THR A 21 -10.53 -3.30 15.20
N GLY A 22 -11.41 -2.31 15.07
CA GLY A 22 -11.86 -1.45 16.18
C GLY A 22 -11.02 -0.18 16.40
N THR A 23 -9.91 0.02 15.67
CA THR A 23 -9.14 1.27 15.72
C THR A 23 -9.54 2.18 14.55
N VAL A 24 -10.20 3.30 14.85
CA VAL A 24 -10.48 4.34 13.86
C VAL A 24 -9.26 5.27 13.80
N PRO A 25 -8.53 5.35 12.67
CA PRO A 25 -7.43 6.30 12.55
C PRO A 25 -7.96 7.72 12.67
N SER A 26 -7.22 8.60 13.34
CA SER A 26 -7.57 10.02 13.40
C SER A 26 -7.63 10.61 11.98
N GLN A 27 -8.45 11.64 11.77
CA GLN A 27 -8.61 12.25 10.45
C GLN A 27 -7.27 12.72 9.85
N ARG A 28 -6.35 13.22 10.69
CA ARG A 28 -4.99 13.59 10.29
C ARG A 28 -4.16 12.38 9.84
N LEU A 29 -4.21 11.28 10.59
CA LEU A 29 -3.49 10.05 10.24
C LEU A 29 -4.04 9.45 8.95
N GLN A 30 -5.36 9.48 8.77
CA GLN A 30 -6.02 9.05 7.55
C GLN A 30 -5.56 9.89 6.34
N ALA A 31 -5.49 11.21 6.48
CA ALA A 31 -5.00 12.10 5.42
C ALA A 31 -3.52 11.85 5.07
N GLN A 32 -2.66 11.62 6.07
CA GLN A 32 -1.26 11.26 5.85
C GLN A 32 -1.11 9.92 5.12
N LEU A 33 -1.93 8.93 5.49
CA LEU A 33 -1.95 7.61 4.85
C LEU A 33 -2.39 7.74 3.38
N GLU A 34 -3.44 8.50 3.11
CA GLU A 34 -3.91 8.75 1.74
C GLU A 34 -2.86 9.47 0.88
N ALA A 35 -2.23 10.52 1.41
CA ALA A 35 -1.15 11.22 0.72
C ALA A 35 0.05 10.30 0.43
N PHE A 36 0.42 9.43 1.39
CA PHE A 36 1.50 8.46 1.22
C PHE A 36 1.17 7.43 0.12
N VAL A 37 -0.06 6.90 0.10
CA VAL A 37 -0.52 5.97 -0.94
C VAL A 37 -0.41 6.59 -2.33
N LEU A 38 -0.86 7.84 -2.49
CA LEU A 38 -0.80 8.55 -3.76
C LEU A 38 0.64 8.78 -4.23
N ALA A 39 1.52 9.23 -3.33
CA ALA A 39 2.93 9.47 -3.63
C ALA A 39 3.66 8.20 -4.07
N GLU A 40 3.49 7.10 -3.32
CA GLU A 40 4.15 5.82 -3.62
C GLU A 40 3.59 5.14 -4.87
N TYR A 41 2.28 5.30 -5.14
CA TYR A 41 1.67 4.81 -6.37
C TYR A 41 2.17 5.57 -7.59
N ALA A 42 2.31 6.90 -7.48
CA ALA A 42 2.89 7.74 -8.52
C ALA A 42 4.38 7.41 -8.76
N ALA A 43 5.13 7.11 -7.70
CA ALA A 43 6.51 6.61 -7.77
C ALA A 43 6.62 5.21 -8.40
N GLY A 44 5.49 4.54 -8.62
CA GLY A 44 5.39 3.28 -9.33
C GLY A 44 5.53 2.02 -8.48
N ARG A 45 5.44 2.14 -7.15
CA ARG A 45 5.32 0.97 -6.29
C ARG A 45 4.00 0.23 -6.54
N SER A 46 4.05 -1.09 -6.36
CA SER A 46 2.87 -1.93 -6.49
C SER A 46 1.91 -1.72 -5.31
N LEU A 47 0.61 -1.95 -5.55
CA LEU A 47 -0.41 -1.88 -4.50
C LEU A 47 -0.07 -2.75 -3.28
N ARG A 48 0.58 -3.90 -3.51
CA ARG A 48 0.98 -4.83 -2.45
C ARG A 48 2.14 -4.27 -1.60
N GLN A 49 3.16 -3.69 -2.23
CA GLN A 49 4.26 -3.05 -1.50
C GLN A 49 3.74 -1.88 -0.67
N ILE A 50 2.86 -1.06 -1.24
CA ILE A 50 2.23 0.06 -0.51
C ILE A 50 1.44 -0.49 0.68
N ALA A 51 0.65 -1.55 0.48
CA ALA A 51 -0.15 -2.19 1.52
C ALA A 51 0.71 -2.71 2.68
N GLU A 52 1.83 -3.36 2.39
CA GLU A 52 2.78 -3.85 3.40
C GLU A 52 3.41 -2.68 4.20
N LEU A 53 3.69 -1.54 3.56
CA LEU A 53 4.25 -0.36 4.22
C LEU A 53 3.28 0.38 5.14
N ILE A 54 1.99 0.39 4.79
CA ILE A 54 0.95 1.04 5.59
C ILE A 54 0.28 0.09 6.58
N ASP A 55 0.75 -1.15 6.68
CA ASP A 55 0.13 -2.21 7.49
C ASP A 55 -1.36 -2.43 7.14
N ARG A 56 -1.72 -2.44 5.85
CA ARG A 56 -3.11 -2.64 5.38
C ARG A 56 -3.19 -3.69 4.29
N SER A 57 -4.41 -4.02 3.89
CA SER A 57 -4.66 -4.87 2.73
C SER A 57 -4.49 -4.11 1.40
N PRO A 58 -4.10 -4.79 0.30
CA PRO A 58 -4.10 -4.19 -1.04
C PRO A 58 -5.46 -3.63 -1.47
N THR A 59 -6.55 -4.20 -0.94
CA THR A 59 -7.92 -3.71 -1.16
C THR A 59 -8.14 -2.34 -0.52
N ALA A 60 -7.54 -2.07 0.64
CA ALA A 60 -7.60 -0.74 1.26
C ALA A 60 -6.86 0.30 0.41
N VAL A 61 -5.68 -0.03 -0.12
CA VAL A 61 -4.95 0.82 -1.07
C VAL A 61 -5.80 1.11 -2.31
N ARG A 62 -6.45 0.08 -2.88
CA ARG A 62 -7.35 0.23 -4.02
C ARG A 62 -8.50 1.19 -3.73
N ARG A 63 -9.13 1.09 -2.55
CA ARG A 63 -10.21 2.01 -2.13
C ARG A 63 -9.73 3.44 -2.00
N VAL A 64 -8.51 3.67 -1.52
CA VAL A 64 -7.91 5.01 -1.46
C VAL A 64 -7.72 5.57 -2.87
N LEU A 65 -7.15 4.78 -3.79
CA LEU A 65 -6.98 5.23 -5.18
C LEU A 65 -8.32 5.53 -5.86
N ASP A 66 -9.31 4.67 -5.67
CA ASP A 66 -10.66 4.85 -6.22
C ASP A 66 -11.32 6.12 -5.63
N LYS A 67 -11.16 6.39 -4.33
CA LYS A 67 -11.64 7.61 -3.66
C LYS A 67 -11.04 8.89 -4.25
N HIS A 68 -9.77 8.85 -4.64
CA HIS A 68 -9.04 9.98 -5.23
C HIS A 68 -9.10 10.02 -6.76
N GLY A 69 -9.89 9.13 -7.39
CA GLY A 69 -10.07 9.11 -8.84
C GLY A 69 -8.80 8.72 -9.63
N VAL A 70 -7.82 8.07 -8.99
CA VAL A 70 -6.57 7.71 -9.67
C VAL A 70 -6.81 6.54 -10.62
N PRO A 71 -6.57 6.71 -11.93
CA PRO A 71 -6.74 5.63 -12.89
C PRO A 71 -5.76 4.51 -12.59
N ARG A 72 -6.29 3.28 -12.47
CA ARG A 72 -5.46 2.10 -12.23
C ARG A 72 -4.70 1.74 -13.50
N ARG A 73 -3.42 1.40 -13.37
CA ARG A 73 -2.61 0.81 -14.45
C ARG A 73 -3.38 -0.37 -15.08
N ALA A 74 -3.44 -0.41 -16.41
CA ALA A 74 -4.14 -1.45 -17.15
C ALA A 74 -3.65 -2.85 -16.73
N VAL A 75 -4.59 -3.80 -16.65
CA VAL A 75 -4.27 -5.18 -16.29
C VAL A 75 -3.44 -5.79 -17.42
N GLY A 76 -2.17 -6.08 -17.13
CA GLY A 76 -1.23 -6.68 -18.08
C GLY A 76 -0.09 -5.74 -18.47
N ALA A 77 0.94 -5.63 -17.62
CA ALA A 77 2.26 -5.12 -17.99
C ALA A 77 3.30 -5.69 -17.00
N PRO A 78 4.55 -5.95 -17.45
CA PRO A 78 5.48 -6.85 -16.80
C PRO A 78 5.97 -6.32 -15.45
N ARG A 79 6.11 -7.26 -14.51
CA ARG A 79 6.86 -7.17 -13.25
C ARG A 79 8.14 -6.33 -13.42
N GLN A 80 8.13 -5.09 -12.94
CA GLN A 80 9.33 -4.26 -12.87
C GLN A 80 10.26 -4.78 -11.77
N ALA A 81 11.54 -4.87 -12.17
CA ALA A 81 12.63 -5.51 -11.47
C ALA A 81 12.97 -4.85 -10.12
N ASN A 82 13.55 -5.68 -9.26
CA ASN A 82 14.22 -5.32 -8.01
C ASN A 82 14.99 -3.99 -8.12
N HIS A 83 14.78 -3.10 -7.15
CA HIS A 83 15.73 -2.03 -6.86
C HIS A 83 16.87 -2.62 -6.03
N THR A 84 18.08 -2.25 -6.40
CA THR A 84 19.39 -2.75 -5.96
C THR A 84 19.76 -2.25 -4.57
#